data_AF-A0A7K2M6Y8-F1
#
_entry.id   AF-A0A7K2M6Y8-F1
#
_cell.length_a   1.000
_cell.length_b   1.000
_cell.length_c   1.000
_cell.angle_alpha   90.00
_cell.angle_beta   90.00
_cell.angle_gamma   90.00
#
_symmetry.space_group_name_H-M   'P 1'
#
loop_
_entity.id
_entity.type
_entity.pdbx_description
1 polymer ?
#
loop_
_entity_poly.entity_id
_entity_poly.type
_entity_poly.pdbx_seq_one_letter_code
_entity_poly.pdbx_strand_id
1 'polypeptide(L)'
;LPTYAFQRERYWAETGPGATDVTSLGLADAAHPLLGAVAELPDGAGALATGRLSPSAPGWLADHAKSGVVLVPGTGLVELALRAGEQVGAATLEELVLQAPMVLPERGSAEVRVQVGAAEGGTGRRPVSVHSRSGQDADWVRHAAGHVASAPAPAGAPLTAWPPQGAQPVDIDGFYERQAAAGHDFGPAFQGLRKVWRHGEETYAEVALPDEAAAGADAYALHPALLDAALH
;
A
#
# COMPACT_ATOMS: atom_id res chain seq x y z
N LEU A 1 -31.60 43.38 29.89
CA LEU A 1 -30.23 42.96 29.56
C LEU A 1 -29.95 43.36 28.11
N PRO A 2 -28.88 44.09 27.79
CA PRO A 2 -28.58 44.43 26.40
C PRO A 2 -27.93 43.23 25.71
N THR A 3 -28.50 42.77 24.59
CA THR A 3 -27.89 41.78 23.71
C THR A 3 -26.89 42.49 22.80
N TYR A 4 -25.61 42.41 23.14
CA TYR A 4 -24.54 42.85 22.27
C TYR A 4 -24.61 42.05 20.96
N ALA A 5 -24.80 42.74 19.83
CA ALA A 5 -24.79 42.10 18.53
C ALA A 5 -23.33 41.76 18.18
N PHE A 6 -22.99 40.47 18.25
CA PHE A 6 -21.72 40.01 17.70
C PHE A 6 -21.65 40.41 16.23
N GLN A 7 -20.65 41.24 15.89
CA GLN A 7 -20.28 41.50 14.50
C GLN A 7 -19.69 40.19 13.95
N ARG A 8 -20.47 39.48 13.13
CA ARG A 8 -20.06 38.19 12.57
C ARG A 8 -19.12 38.41 11.39
N GLU A 9 -17.87 38.72 11.68
CA GLU A 9 -16.79 38.60 10.70
C GLU A 9 -16.20 37.19 10.74
N ARG A 10 -16.06 36.58 9.56
CA ARG A 10 -15.43 35.28 9.39
C ARG A 10 -13.93 35.45 9.50
N TYR A 11 -13.37 35.19 10.67
CA TYR A 11 -11.92 35.06 10.87
C TYR A 11 -11.50 33.60 10.69
N TRP A 12 -11.51 33.13 9.44
CA TRP A 12 -10.82 31.90 9.06
C TRP A 12 -9.45 32.28 8.49
N ALA A 13 -8.40 31.52 8.83
CA ALA A 13 -7.16 31.60 8.08
C ALA A 13 -7.46 31.14 6.65
N GLU A 14 -7.46 32.07 5.70
CA GLU A 14 -7.55 31.74 4.28
C GLU A 14 -6.23 31.04 3.91
N THR A 15 -6.27 29.71 3.79
CA THR A 15 -5.19 28.96 3.18
C THR A 15 -5.14 29.36 1.71
N GLY A 16 -4.19 30.23 1.36
CA GLY A 16 -3.92 30.58 -0.02
C GLY A 16 -3.57 29.34 -0.86
N PRO A 17 -3.69 29.42 -2.20
CA PRO A 17 -3.27 28.35 -3.09
C PRO A 17 -1.74 28.20 -2.97
N GLY A 18 -1.29 27.23 -2.18
CA GLY A 18 0.12 27.07 -1.84
C GLY A 18 0.41 26.04 -0.74
N ALA A 19 -0.61 25.54 -0.03
CA ALA A 19 -0.44 24.49 0.99
C ALA A 19 -0.43 23.05 0.43
N THR A 20 -0.53 22.86 -0.89
CA THR A 20 -0.79 21.53 -1.50
C THR A 20 0.12 21.15 -2.67
N ASP A 21 1.04 22.01 -3.09
CA ASP A 21 1.95 21.70 -4.21
C ASP A 21 3.36 21.41 -3.68
N VAL A 22 3.72 20.12 -3.63
CA VAL A 22 5.02 19.64 -3.15
C VAL A 22 6.19 20.13 -4.02
N THR A 23 5.91 20.56 -5.25
CA THR A 23 6.93 21.11 -6.15
C THR A 23 7.47 22.46 -5.67
N SER A 24 6.67 23.24 -4.94
CA SER A 24 7.11 24.48 -4.30
C SER A 24 8.16 24.24 -3.20
N LEU A 25 8.22 23.02 -2.67
CA LEU A 25 9.23 22.56 -1.70
C LEU A 25 10.43 21.89 -2.38
N GLY A 26 10.49 21.88 -3.72
CA GLY A 26 11.52 21.19 -4.49
C GLY A 26 11.36 19.67 -4.53
N LEU A 27 10.16 19.15 -4.24
CA LEU A 27 9.84 17.72 -4.27
C LEU A 27 9.01 17.37 -5.53
N ALA A 28 9.10 16.13 -5.99
CA ALA A 28 8.20 15.64 -7.02
C ALA A 28 6.90 15.09 -6.39
N ASP A 29 5.79 15.21 -7.10
CA ASP A 29 4.55 14.50 -6.77
C ASP A 29 4.76 13.00 -7.00
N ALA A 30 4.45 12.20 -6.00
CA ALA A 30 4.57 10.74 -6.09
C ALA A 30 3.44 10.12 -6.92
N ALA A 31 2.40 10.87 -7.30
CA ALA A 31 1.23 10.48 -8.08
C ALA A 31 0.67 9.10 -7.65
N HIS A 32 0.56 8.88 -6.35
CA HIS A 32 0.21 7.58 -5.77
C HIS A 32 -0.68 7.73 -4.53
N PRO A 33 -1.70 6.89 -4.30
CA PRO A 33 -2.63 7.11 -3.18
C PRO A 33 -2.01 6.94 -1.78
N LEU A 34 -0.91 6.19 -1.65
CA LEU A 34 -0.22 5.97 -0.37
C LEU A 34 1.00 6.88 -0.15
N LEU A 35 1.46 7.59 -1.19
CA LEU A 35 2.67 8.41 -1.17
C LEU A 35 2.36 9.76 -1.80
N GLY A 36 2.68 10.85 -1.11
CA GLY A 36 2.38 12.21 -1.58
C GLY A 36 3.55 12.94 -2.21
N ALA A 37 4.80 12.56 -1.89
CA ALA A 37 5.98 13.25 -2.40
C ALA A 37 7.20 12.34 -2.51
N VAL A 38 8.08 12.67 -3.44
CA VAL A 38 9.38 12.01 -3.64
C VAL A 38 10.50 13.05 -3.68
N ALA A 39 11.59 12.76 -2.98
CA ALA A 39 12.87 13.45 -3.11
C ALA A 39 13.89 12.49 -3.74
N GLU A 40 14.36 12.80 -4.94
CA GLU A 40 15.57 12.18 -5.47
C GLU A 40 16.79 12.72 -4.71
N LEU A 41 17.69 11.83 -4.32
CA LEU A 41 18.90 12.21 -3.60
C LEU A 41 20.05 12.45 -4.60
N PRO A 42 20.86 13.51 -4.42
CA PRO A 42 21.99 13.80 -5.30
C PRO A 42 22.97 12.65 -5.45
N ASP A 43 23.80 12.73 -6.49
CA ASP A 43 24.92 11.80 -6.74
C ASP A 43 24.48 10.33 -6.89
N GLY A 44 23.22 10.09 -7.28
CA GLY A 44 22.67 8.75 -7.45
C GLY A 44 22.45 8.00 -6.12
N ALA A 45 22.41 8.72 -5.00
CA ALA A 45 22.24 8.16 -3.66
C ALA A 45 20.87 7.49 -3.43
N GLY A 46 19.95 7.62 -4.38
CA GLY A 46 18.65 6.95 -4.40
C GLY A 46 17.50 7.94 -4.24
N ALA A 47 16.46 7.56 -3.52
CA ALA A 47 15.28 8.40 -3.33
C ALA A 47 14.61 8.16 -1.97
N LEU A 48 13.88 9.18 -1.51
CA LEU A 48 12.98 9.12 -0.37
C LEU A 48 11.56 9.44 -0.82
N ALA A 49 10.67 8.47 -0.77
CA ALA A 49 9.23 8.70 -0.94
C ALA A 49 8.56 8.84 0.43
N THR A 50 7.59 9.74 0.54
CA THR A 50 6.91 10.06 1.80
C THR A 50 5.40 10.04 1.64
N GLY A 51 4.70 9.62 2.69
CA GLY A 51 3.25 9.52 2.72
C GLY A 51 2.68 9.67 4.12
N ARG A 52 1.35 9.69 4.21
CA ARG A 52 0.61 9.74 5.46
C ARG A 52 -0.59 8.81 5.34
N LEU A 53 -0.64 7.78 6.17
CA LEU A 53 -1.68 6.75 6.11
C LEU A 53 -2.58 6.84 7.34
N SER A 54 -3.88 6.72 7.10
CA SER A 54 -4.89 6.62 8.15
C SER A 54 -5.91 5.55 7.78
N PRO A 55 -6.64 4.96 8.73
CA PRO A 55 -7.70 4.00 8.39
C PRO A 55 -8.74 4.57 7.41
N SER A 56 -8.99 5.89 7.46
CA SER A 56 -9.96 6.57 6.61
C SER A 56 -9.44 6.99 5.22
N ALA A 57 -8.13 6.93 4.97
CA ALA A 57 -7.54 7.46 3.75
C ALA A 57 -6.24 6.71 3.35
N PRO A 58 -6.27 5.97 2.23
CA PRO A 58 -7.46 5.57 1.46
C PRO A 58 -8.41 4.67 2.28
N GLY A 59 -9.72 4.74 2.01
CA GLY A 59 -10.75 4.12 2.85
C GLY A 59 -10.64 2.59 2.99
N TRP A 60 -10.05 1.91 2.00
CA TRP A 60 -9.82 0.46 2.07
C TRP A 60 -8.87 0.04 3.19
N LEU A 61 -8.03 0.94 3.73
CA LEU A 61 -7.11 0.60 4.82
C LEU A 61 -7.86 0.14 6.08
N ALA A 62 -9.07 0.66 6.34
CA ALA A 62 -9.89 0.21 7.46
C ALA A 62 -10.40 -1.24 7.32
N ASP A 63 -10.41 -1.78 6.10
CA ASP A 63 -10.94 -3.11 5.79
C ASP A 63 -9.91 -4.23 5.97
N HIS A 64 -8.70 -3.92 6.45
CA HIS A 64 -7.71 -4.93 6.78
C HIS A 64 -7.32 -4.84 8.26
N ALA A 65 -7.96 -5.68 9.08
CA ALA A 65 -7.74 -5.71 10.51
C ALA A 65 -7.49 -7.14 11.02
N LYS A 66 -6.81 -7.21 12.18
CA LYS A 66 -6.63 -8.45 12.93
C LYS A 66 -7.08 -8.25 14.37
N SER A 67 -8.14 -8.95 14.77
CA SER A 67 -8.75 -8.84 16.10
C SER A 67 -9.08 -7.38 16.46
N GLY A 68 -9.66 -6.66 15.50
CA GLY A 68 -10.04 -5.25 15.63
C GLY A 68 -8.89 -4.23 15.45
N VAL A 69 -7.64 -4.68 15.27
CA VAL A 69 -6.50 -3.78 15.05
C VAL A 69 -6.25 -3.59 13.55
N VAL A 70 -6.38 -2.35 13.07
CA VAL A 70 -6.14 -2.00 11.65
C VAL A 70 -4.65 -2.06 11.33
N LEU A 71 -4.31 -2.82 10.29
CA LEU A 71 -2.96 -3.07 9.84
C LEU A 71 -2.83 -2.72 8.37
N VAL A 72 -1.75 -2.03 7.97
CA VAL A 72 -1.39 -2.00 6.54
C VAL A 72 -1.02 -3.43 6.12
N PRO A 73 -1.65 -4.01 5.08
CA PRO A 73 -1.33 -5.36 4.64
C PRO A 73 0.11 -5.44 4.13
N GLY A 74 0.70 -6.64 4.18
CA GLY A 74 2.04 -6.86 3.63
C GLY A 74 2.14 -6.47 2.15
N THR A 75 1.05 -6.67 1.40
CA THR A 75 0.91 -6.28 0.00
C THR A 75 0.93 -4.76 -0.20
N GLY A 76 0.51 -3.98 0.80
CA GLY A 76 0.66 -2.53 0.82
C GLY A 76 2.12 -2.11 0.97
N LEU A 77 2.92 -2.87 1.73
CA LEU A 77 4.36 -2.63 1.85
C LEU A 77 5.11 -2.99 0.56
N VAL A 78 4.66 -4.04 -0.14
CA VAL A 78 5.14 -4.39 -1.49
C VAL A 78 4.87 -3.25 -2.48
N GLU A 79 3.64 -2.74 -2.54
CA GLU A 79 3.26 -1.61 -3.40
C GLU A 79 4.10 -0.36 -3.11
N LEU A 80 4.28 -0.01 -1.84
CA LEU A 80 5.12 1.11 -1.42
C LEU A 80 6.57 0.97 -1.91
N ALA A 81 7.14 -0.24 -1.82
CA ALA A 81 8.49 -0.53 -2.29
C ALA A 81 8.61 -0.44 -3.82
N LEU A 82 7.63 -0.99 -4.56
CA LEU A 82 7.58 -0.93 -6.02
C LEU A 82 7.48 0.53 -6.51
N ARG A 83 6.55 1.32 -5.94
CA ARG A 83 6.37 2.72 -6.33
C ARG A 83 7.61 3.57 -6.07
N ALA A 84 8.28 3.35 -4.93
CA ALA A 84 9.52 4.06 -4.63
C ALA A 84 10.68 3.63 -5.55
N GLY A 85 10.76 2.34 -5.89
CA GLY A 85 11.75 1.80 -6.82
C GLY A 85 11.60 2.36 -8.24
N GLU A 86 10.36 2.54 -8.71
CA GLU A 86 10.04 3.15 -10.01
C GLU A 86 10.67 4.55 -10.18
N GLN A 87 10.73 5.35 -9.10
CA GLN A 87 11.31 6.70 -9.10
C GLN A 87 12.80 6.73 -9.45
N VAL A 88 13.50 5.60 -9.26
CA VAL A 88 14.94 5.46 -9.56
C VAL A 88 15.19 4.44 -10.67
N GLY A 89 14.16 4.10 -11.46
CA GLY A 89 14.25 3.15 -12.56
C GLY A 89 14.48 1.70 -12.12
N ALA A 90 14.11 1.34 -10.89
CA ALA A 90 14.25 0.00 -10.31
C ALA A 90 12.86 -0.54 -9.89
N ALA A 91 12.05 -0.93 -10.88
CA ALA A 91 10.64 -1.28 -10.68
C ALA A 91 10.38 -2.78 -10.41
N THR A 92 11.42 -3.61 -10.28
CA THR A 92 11.28 -5.03 -9.90
C THR A 92 11.62 -5.21 -8.44
N LEU A 93 10.73 -5.80 -7.65
CA LEU A 93 11.02 -6.20 -6.28
C LEU A 93 11.66 -7.60 -6.27
N GLU A 94 12.94 -7.69 -5.89
CA GLU A 94 13.64 -8.98 -5.81
C GLU A 94 13.38 -9.71 -4.50
N GLU A 95 13.35 -8.96 -3.40
CA GLU A 95 13.15 -9.48 -2.06
C GLU A 95 12.55 -8.38 -1.17
N LEU A 96 11.64 -8.76 -0.28
CA LEU A 96 11.17 -7.90 0.79
C LEU A 96 10.86 -8.73 2.03
N VAL A 97 11.60 -8.47 3.12
CA VAL A 97 11.37 -9.09 4.41
C VAL A 97 10.50 -8.18 5.26
N LEU A 98 9.33 -8.68 5.67
CA LEU A 98 8.46 -7.99 6.62
C LEU A 98 8.97 -8.22 8.05
N GLN A 99 9.28 -7.14 8.76
CA GLN A 99 9.98 -7.15 10.05
C GLN A 99 9.07 -6.81 11.23
N ALA A 100 8.12 -5.91 11.03
CA ALA A 100 7.18 -5.48 12.06
C ALA A 100 5.85 -5.06 11.42
N PRO A 101 4.69 -5.37 12.04
CA PRO A 101 3.40 -4.91 11.56
C PRO A 101 3.32 -3.37 11.57
N MET A 102 2.70 -2.79 10.53
CA MET A 102 2.40 -1.35 10.49
C MET A 102 0.97 -1.15 10.98
N VAL A 103 0.84 -0.87 12.28
CA VAL A 103 -0.46 -0.59 12.93
C VAL A 103 -0.85 0.85 12.64
N LEU A 104 -2.06 1.05 12.11
CA LEU A 104 -2.61 2.39 11.94
C LEU A 104 -3.31 2.84 13.23
N PRO A 105 -3.07 4.08 13.69
CA PRO A 105 -3.74 4.58 14.89
C PRO A 105 -5.24 4.75 14.63
N GLU A 106 -6.07 4.43 15.63
CA GLU A 106 -7.53 4.62 15.55
C GLU A 106 -7.93 6.07 15.19
N ARG A 107 -7.08 7.04 15.57
CA ARG A 107 -7.26 8.45 15.26
C ARG A 107 -5.96 9.04 14.74
N GLY A 108 -6.08 9.89 13.73
CA GLY A 108 -4.92 10.53 13.10
C GLY A 108 -4.32 9.63 12.03
N SER A 109 -2.99 9.62 11.94
CA SER A 109 -2.28 8.99 10.82
C SER A 109 -0.87 8.57 11.22
N ALA A 110 -0.34 7.56 10.55
CA ALA A 110 1.09 7.25 10.54
C ALA A 110 1.80 8.01 9.40
N GLU A 111 2.93 8.64 9.70
CA GLU A 111 3.86 9.12 8.68
C GLU A 111 4.61 7.93 8.10
N VAL A 112 4.73 7.86 6.78
CA VAL A 112 5.40 6.76 6.07
C VAL A 112 6.58 7.30 5.28
N ARG A 113 7.69 6.56 5.32
CA ARG A 113 8.89 6.82 4.53
C ARG A 113 9.33 5.53 3.84
N VAL A 114 9.55 5.61 2.54
CA VAL A 114 10.18 4.56 1.76
C VAL A 114 11.50 5.08 1.25
N GLN A 115 12.59 4.46 1.68
CA GLN A 115 13.93 4.84 1.26
C GLN A 115 14.46 3.80 0.30
N VAL A 116 14.88 4.25 -0.89
CA VAL A 116 15.65 3.46 -1.84
C VAL A 116 17.07 4.01 -1.87
N GLY A 117 18.07 3.15 -1.73
CA GLY A 117 19.47 3.54 -1.68
C GLY A 117 20.14 3.66 -3.06
N ALA A 118 21.44 3.94 -3.02
CA ALA A 118 22.30 3.91 -4.20
C ALA A 118 22.33 2.51 -4.83
N ALA A 119 22.65 2.44 -6.12
CA ALA A 119 22.84 1.17 -6.80
C ALA A 119 24.07 0.44 -6.25
N GLU A 120 23.92 -0.85 -5.98
CA GLU A 120 24.95 -1.72 -5.45
C GLU A 120 25.76 -2.33 -6.59
N GLY A 121 27.01 -1.86 -6.72
CA GLY A 121 27.95 -2.36 -7.72
C GLY A 121 27.42 -2.24 -9.15
N GLY A 122 27.80 -3.18 -10.02
CA GLY A 122 27.39 -3.21 -11.43
C GLY A 122 26.03 -3.89 -11.68
N THR A 123 25.29 -4.27 -10.64
CA THR A 123 24.07 -5.10 -10.77
C THR A 123 22.79 -4.29 -10.96
N GLY A 124 22.81 -3.00 -10.62
CA GLY A 124 21.62 -2.15 -10.64
C GLY A 124 20.62 -2.44 -9.50
N ARG A 125 20.97 -3.34 -8.58
CA ARG A 125 20.19 -3.63 -7.36
C ARG A 125 20.30 -2.46 -6.40
N ARG A 126 19.22 -2.12 -5.71
CA ARG A 126 19.16 -1.02 -4.75
C ARG A 126 18.47 -1.50 -3.47
N PRO A 127 19.01 -1.22 -2.28
CA PRO A 127 18.33 -1.55 -1.04
C PRO A 127 17.08 -0.67 -0.90
N VAL A 128 15.98 -1.25 -0.43
CA VAL A 128 14.73 -0.55 -0.13
C VAL A 128 14.30 -0.82 1.31
N SER A 129 13.71 0.17 1.97
CA SER A 129 13.14 -0.01 3.30
C SER A 129 11.92 0.88 3.54
N VAL A 130 10.94 0.33 4.25
CA VAL A 130 9.68 1.01 4.58
C VAL A 130 9.62 1.24 6.08
N HIS A 131 9.40 2.49 6.47
CA HIS A 131 9.32 2.93 7.85
C HIS A 131 8.03 3.68 8.10
N SER A 132 7.52 3.60 9.32
CA SER A 132 6.46 4.49 9.77
C SER A 132 6.67 5.00 11.18
N ARG A 133 5.90 6.04 11.51
CA ARG A 133 5.86 6.68 12.82
C ARG A 133 4.49 7.27 13.07
N SER A 134 3.92 7.02 14.25
CA SER A 134 2.64 7.58 14.68
C SER A 134 2.86 8.66 15.75
N GLY A 135 2.79 9.93 15.36
CA GLY A 135 3.06 11.08 16.24
C GLY A 135 4.48 11.65 16.09
N GLN A 136 4.66 12.94 16.37
CA GLN A 136 5.91 13.64 16.07
C GLN A 136 7.09 13.16 16.92
N ASP A 137 6.83 12.79 18.18
CA ASP A 137 7.84 12.38 19.16
C ASP A 137 8.07 10.85 19.20
N ALA A 138 7.35 10.08 18.39
CA ALA A 138 7.55 8.64 18.32
C ALA A 138 8.81 8.28 17.51
N ASP A 139 9.41 7.14 17.82
CA ASP A 139 10.52 6.61 17.02
C ASP A 139 10.02 6.03 15.69
N TRP A 140 10.90 6.03 14.68
CA TRP A 140 10.64 5.35 13.42
C TRP A 140 10.75 3.84 13.60
N VAL A 141 9.71 3.12 13.15
CA VAL A 141 9.70 1.66 13.10
C VAL A 141 9.94 1.22 11.67
N ARG A 142 10.88 0.31 11.45
CA ARG A 142 11.09 -0.33 10.15
C ARG A 142 10.16 -1.53 10.01
N HIS A 143 9.30 -1.50 9.01
CA HIS A 143 8.29 -2.53 8.74
C HIS A 143 8.76 -3.53 7.70
N ALA A 144 9.56 -3.07 6.74
CA ALA A 144 10.09 -3.94 5.70
C ALA A 144 11.46 -3.46 5.22
N ALA A 145 12.31 -4.39 4.78
CA ALA A 145 13.56 -4.10 4.11
C ALA A 145 13.86 -5.18 3.06
N GLY A 146 14.55 -4.81 1.98
CA GLY A 146 14.83 -5.71 0.87
C GLY A 146 15.56 -5.02 -0.27
N HIS A 147 15.36 -5.51 -1.49
CA HIS A 147 16.01 -4.98 -2.69
C HIS A 147 15.04 -4.82 -3.86
N VAL A 148 15.23 -3.73 -4.61
CA VAL A 148 14.62 -3.52 -5.92
C VAL A 148 15.70 -3.51 -7.00
N ALA A 149 15.32 -3.84 -8.24
CA ALA A 149 16.22 -3.91 -9.37
C ALA A 149 15.59 -3.33 -10.63
N SER A 150 16.43 -2.90 -11.58
CA SER A 150 16.00 -2.43 -12.90
C SER A 150 15.69 -3.56 -13.87
N ALA A 151 16.24 -4.75 -13.65
CA ALA A 151 16.00 -5.89 -14.52
C ALA A 151 14.56 -6.41 -14.33
N PRO A 152 13.79 -6.62 -15.41
CA PRO A 152 12.44 -7.16 -15.29
C PRO A 152 12.49 -8.60 -14.75
N ALA A 153 11.52 -8.96 -13.92
CA ALA A 153 11.33 -10.35 -13.53
C ALA A 153 10.99 -11.20 -14.77
N PRO A 154 11.46 -12.45 -14.85
CA PRO A 154 11.04 -13.36 -15.91
C PRO A 154 9.52 -13.58 -15.82
N ALA A 155 8.85 -13.50 -16.97
CA ALA A 155 7.42 -13.78 -17.05
C ALA A 155 7.13 -15.25 -16.71
N GLY A 156 6.05 -15.49 -15.98
CA GLY A 156 5.53 -16.84 -15.72
C GLY A 156 5.00 -17.51 -17.00
N ALA A 157 4.72 -18.81 -16.91
CA ALA A 157 4.10 -19.53 -18.01
C ALA A 157 2.69 -18.97 -18.30
N PRO A 158 2.33 -18.74 -19.58
CA PRO A 158 1.02 -18.21 -19.92
C PRO A 158 -0.09 -19.22 -19.58
N LEU A 159 -1.20 -18.73 -19.02
CA LEU A 159 -2.42 -19.50 -18.85
C LEU A 159 -3.14 -19.60 -20.21
N THR A 160 -3.20 -20.80 -20.77
CA THR A 160 -3.80 -21.04 -22.10
C THR A 160 -5.23 -21.57 -22.05
N ALA A 161 -5.70 -22.00 -20.87
CA ALA A 161 -7.08 -22.43 -20.60
C ALA A 161 -7.50 -21.99 -19.20
N TRP A 162 -8.77 -21.58 -19.03
CA TRP A 162 -9.30 -21.10 -17.75
C TRP A 162 -10.72 -21.62 -17.47
N PRO A 163 -10.96 -22.29 -16.32
CA PRO A 163 -9.94 -22.82 -15.41
C PRO A 163 -9.10 -23.91 -16.11
N PRO A 164 -7.91 -24.25 -15.58
CA PRO A 164 -7.09 -25.31 -16.15
C PRO A 164 -7.85 -26.63 -16.29
N GLN A 165 -7.62 -27.35 -17.40
CA GLN A 165 -8.31 -28.60 -17.67
C GLN A 165 -8.00 -29.63 -16.57
N GLY A 166 -9.04 -30.25 -16.01
CA GLY A 166 -8.92 -31.24 -14.95
C GLY A 166 -8.85 -30.65 -13.53
N ALA A 167 -8.77 -29.33 -13.39
CA ALA A 167 -8.83 -28.67 -12.08
C ALA A 167 -10.21 -28.84 -11.43
N GLN A 168 -10.23 -29.22 -10.16
CA GLN A 168 -11.47 -29.45 -9.39
C GLN A 168 -11.85 -28.19 -8.63
N PRO A 169 -13.12 -27.75 -8.69
CA PRO A 169 -13.56 -26.59 -7.91
C PRO A 169 -13.45 -26.87 -6.41
N VAL A 170 -13.05 -25.85 -5.65
CA VAL A 170 -13.00 -25.85 -4.20
C VAL A 170 -14.16 -24.99 -3.68
N ASP A 171 -14.92 -25.55 -2.75
CA ASP A 171 -15.98 -24.79 -2.07
C ASP A 171 -15.36 -23.76 -1.12
N ILE A 172 -15.73 -22.50 -1.33
CA ILE A 172 -15.27 -21.35 -0.54
C ILE A 172 -16.40 -20.71 0.27
N ASP A 173 -17.58 -21.33 0.31
CA ASP A 173 -18.70 -20.86 1.10
C ASP A 173 -18.29 -20.76 2.58
N GLY A 174 -18.65 -19.66 3.22
CA GLY A 174 -18.30 -19.40 4.62
C GLY A 174 -16.82 -19.06 4.87
N PHE A 175 -16.00 -18.85 3.83
CA PHE A 175 -14.55 -18.63 3.98
C PHE A 175 -14.26 -17.40 4.84
N TYR A 176 -14.84 -16.24 4.51
CA TYR A 176 -14.57 -15.00 5.23
C TYR A 176 -15.15 -15.01 6.65
N GLU A 177 -16.26 -15.70 6.88
CA GLU A 177 -16.82 -15.91 8.22
C GLU A 177 -15.88 -16.74 9.10
N ARG A 178 -15.25 -17.78 8.53
CA ARG A 178 -14.22 -18.57 9.24
C ARG A 178 -12.98 -17.74 9.52
N GLN A 179 -12.54 -16.90 8.58
CA GLN A 179 -11.41 -15.99 8.78
C GLN A 179 -11.70 -14.97 9.89
N ALA A 180 -12.89 -14.36 9.90
CA ALA A 180 -13.33 -13.45 10.95
C ALA A 180 -13.39 -14.16 12.32
N ALA A 181 -13.89 -15.41 12.38
CA ALA A 181 -13.86 -16.21 13.61
C ALA A 181 -12.43 -16.53 14.11
N ALA A 182 -11.45 -16.58 13.20
CA ALA A 182 -10.02 -16.70 13.51
C ALA A 182 -9.34 -15.35 13.81
N GLY A 183 -10.10 -14.25 13.81
CA GLY A 183 -9.62 -12.89 14.08
C GLY A 183 -8.99 -12.19 12.88
N HIS A 184 -9.18 -12.69 11.66
CA HIS A 184 -8.86 -11.99 10.42
C HIS A 184 -10.08 -11.22 9.94
N ASP A 185 -10.11 -9.93 10.24
CA ASP A 185 -11.25 -9.04 10.01
C ASP A 185 -11.08 -8.37 8.64
N PHE A 186 -11.35 -9.15 7.57
CA PHE A 186 -11.38 -8.63 6.21
C PHE A 186 -12.71 -7.91 5.97
N GLY A 187 -12.67 -6.59 5.85
CA GLY A 187 -13.77 -5.77 5.39
C GLY A 187 -14.00 -5.89 3.88
N PRO A 188 -15.03 -5.21 3.33
CA PRO A 188 -15.47 -5.36 1.96
C PRO A 188 -14.34 -5.33 0.92
N ALA A 189 -13.41 -4.37 1.00
CA ALA A 189 -12.33 -4.22 0.02
C ALA A 189 -11.41 -5.45 -0.10
N PHE A 190 -11.24 -6.23 0.98
CA PHE A 190 -10.39 -7.42 1.02
C PHE A 190 -11.14 -8.71 0.70
N GLN A 191 -12.46 -8.69 0.56
CA GLN A 191 -13.25 -9.88 0.24
C GLN A 191 -13.30 -10.16 -1.28
N GLY A 192 -12.13 -10.18 -1.92
CA GLY A 192 -11.99 -10.25 -3.38
C GLY A 192 -12.01 -11.66 -3.98
N LEU A 193 -11.78 -12.70 -3.19
CA LEU A 193 -11.76 -14.11 -3.65
C LEU A 193 -13.13 -14.55 -4.17
N ARG A 194 -13.20 -15.04 -5.42
CA ARG A 194 -14.46 -15.41 -6.10
C ARG A 194 -14.62 -16.89 -6.36
N LYS A 195 -13.56 -17.56 -6.81
CA LYS A 195 -13.56 -19.00 -7.11
C LYS A 195 -12.17 -19.55 -6.90
N VAL A 196 -12.09 -20.81 -6.50
CA VAL A 196 -10.83 -21.55 -6.32
C VAL A 196 -10.93 -22.91 -7.00
N TRP A 197 -9.86 -23.34 -7.64
CA TRP A 197 -9.70 -24.70 -8.15
C TRP A 197 -8.37 -25.29 -7.73
N ARG A 198 -8.33 -26.63 -7.60
CA ARG A 198 -7.11 -27.38 -7.29
C ARG A 198 -6.81 -28.39 -8.40
N HIS A 199 -5.54 -28.46 -8.79
CA HIS A 199 -5.02 -29.45 -9.74
C HIS A 199 -3.68 -29.98 -9.22
N GLY A 200 -3.68 -31.20 -8.65
CA GLY A 200 -2.52 -31.72 -7.94
C GLY A 200 -2.15 -30.82 -6.75
N GLU A 201 -0.93 -30.29 -6.76
CA GLU A 201 -0.40 -29.37 -5.73
C GLU A 201 -0.68 -27.89 -6.06
N GLU A 202 -1.14 -27.59 -7.28
CA GLU A 202 -1.38 -26.23 -7.75
C GLU A 202 -2.77 -25.74 -7.33
N THR A 203 -2.85 -24.47 -6.96
CA THR A 203 -4.10 -23.77 -6.64
C THR A 203 -4.28 -22.61 -7.62
N TYR A 204 -5.48 -22.48 -8.18
CA TYR A 204 -5.87 -21.41 -9.08
C TYR A 204 -7.04 -20.65 -8.48
N ALA A 205 -7.08 -19.34 -8.64
CA ALA A 205 -8.14 -18.51 -8.10
C ALA A 205 -8.59 -17.43 -9.08
N GLU A 206 -9.89 -17.13 -9.07
CA GLU A 206 -10.43 -15.87 -9.57
C GLU A 206 -10.53 -14.90 -8.40
N VAL A 207 -9.90 -13.73 -8.53
CA VAL A 207 -9.92 -12.67 -7.53
C VAL A 207 -10.24 -11.36 -8.24
N ALA A 208 -11.13 -10.57 -7.65
CA ALA A 208 -11.53 -9.29 -8.22
C ALA A 208 -11.74 -8.26 -7.11
N LEU A 209 -11.25 -7.03 -7.33
CA LEU A 209 -11.59 -5.91 -6.46
C LEU A 209 -13.10 -5.69 -6.46
N PRO A 210 -13.73 -5.53 -5.29
CA PRO A 210 -15.09 -5.01 -5.21
C PRO A 210 -15.17 -3.60 -5.79
N ASP A 211 -16.33 -3.24 -6.36
CA ASP A 211 -16.52 -1.98 -7.12
C ASP A 211 -16.11 -0.72 -6.34
N GLU A 212 -16.33 -0.69 -5.02
CA GLU A 212 -15.98 0.44 -4.14
C GLU A 212 -14.46 0.65 -4.02
N ALA A 213 -13.68 -0.42 -4.10
CA ALA A 213 -12.21 -0.39 -4.08
C ALA A 213 -11.59 -0.33 -5.49
N ALA A 214 -12.38 -0.58 -6.55
CA ALA A 214 -11.91 -0.53 -7.93
C ALA A 214 -11.66 0.91 -8.42
N ALA A 215 -12.33 1.90 -7.82
CA ALA A 215 -12.12 3.31 -8.15
C ALA A 215 -10.70 3.78 -7.76
N GLY A 216 -9.92 4.23 -8.74
CA GLY A 216 -8.52 4.66 -8.54
C GLY A 216 -7.51 3.51 -8.43
N ALA A 217 -7.91 2.27 -8.75
CA ALA A 217 -7.01 1.12 -8.76
C ALA A 217 -5.88 1.25 -9.81
N ASP A 218 -6.08 2.07 -10.84
CA ASP A 218 -5.11 2.41 -11.89
C ASP A 218 -3.93 3.27 -11.39
N ALA A 219 -4.07 3.89 -10.22
CA ALA A 219 -2.99 4.64 -9.58
C ALA A 219 -2.00 3.77 -8.81
N TYR A 220 -2.24 2.45 -8.73
CA TYR A 220 -1.36 1.46 -8.10
C TYR A 220 -0.70 0.60 -9.18
N ALA A 221 0.49 0.05 -8.90
CA ALA A 221 1.05 -1.01 -9.76
C ALA A 221 0.18 -2.28 -9.68
N LEU A 222 -0.21 -2.66 -8.47
CA LEU A 222 -1.26 -3.64 -8.22
C LEU A 222 -1.97 -3.28 -6.91
N HIS A 223 -3.29 -3.07 -6.94
CA HIS A 223 -4.02 -2.65 -5.74
C HIS A 223 -3.76 -3.62 -4.57
N PRO A 224 -3.33 -3.14 -3.38
CA PRO A 224 -2.94 -4.02 -2.28
C PRO A 224 -4.01 -5.02 -1.85
N ALA A 225 -5.28 -4.61 -1.80
CA ALA A 225 -6.39 -5.50 -1.46
C ALA A 225 -6.62 -6.61 -2.51
N LEU A 226 -6.30 -6.37 -3.79
CA LEU A 226 -6.38 -7.39 -4.83
C LEU A 226 -5.29 -8.43 -4.66
N LEU A 227 -4.05 -7.98 -4.42
CA LEU A 227 -2.93 -8.87 -4.18
C LEU A 227 -3.12 -9.66 -2.88
N ASP A 228 -3.67 -9.04 -1.84
CA ASP A 228 -3.90 -9.71 -0.55
C ASP A 228 -4.96 -10.80 -0.69
N ALA A 229 -6.07 -10.51 -1.39
CA ALA A 229 -7.11 -11.49 -1.68
C ALA A 229 -6.65 -12.66 -2.56
N ALA A 230 -5.53 -12.53 -3.28
CA ALA A 230 -4.90 -13.64 -3.99
C ALA A 230 -4.10 -14.60 -3.09
N LEU A 231 -3.87 -14.22 -1.84
CA LEU A 231 -3.17 -15.00 -0.81
C LEU A 231 -4.12 -15.65 0.21
N HIS A 232 -5.43 -15.48 0.02
CA HIS A 232 -6.49 -16.02 0.88
C HIS A 232 -6.65 -17.54 0.78
#